data_AF-A0A238TD23-F1
#
_entry.id   AF-A0A238TD23-F1
#
_cell.length_a   1.000
_cell.length_b   1.000
_cell.length_c   1.000
_cell.angle_alpha   90.00
_cell.angle_beta   90.00
_cell.angle_gamma   90.00
#
_symmetry.space_group_name_H-M   'P 1'
#
loop_
_entity.id
_entity.type
_entity.pdbx_description
1 polymer ?
#
loop_
_entity_poly.entity_id
_entity_poly.type
_entity_poly.pdbx_seq_one_letter_code
_entity_poly.pdbx_strand_id
1 'polypeptide(L)'
;MAVKTVFRKKNFHIDVFSGMVLDYNQRVETEITGGHYAPIGSQSHTHTQIFIQDEQGQEYSFNTHNWDLPIRVGHELNVYVFKKSGGDNNVIAVKNINLNQNFITSYGLDNAIKLFYRPFLTYGLMAMFGVSFAAFFIIFVIIQPEPDSLLATLLTWLTNLICYGGLASIIYYHIAWRSMYHAIKNELRQLL
;
A
#
# COMPACT_ATOMS: atom_id res chain seq x y z
N MET A 1 -21.53 16.18 -10.08
CA MET A 1 -20.13 16.00 -10.56
C MET A 1 -19.52 14.82 -9.82
N ALA A 2 -19.53 13.63 -10.42
CA ALA A 2 -19.32 12.35 -9.72
C ALA A 2 -17.94 12.11 -9.09
N VAL A 3 -16.88 12.60 -9.74
CA VAL A 3 -15.50 12.33 -9.33
C VAL A 3 -14.75 13.64 -9.17
N LYS A 4 -14.22 13.89 -7.98
CA LYS A 4 -13.39 15.06 -7.67
C LYS A 4 -12.06 14.62 -7.07
N THR A 5 -10.96 15.04 -7.68
CA THR A 5 -9.63 14.88 -7.07
C THR A 5 -9.48 15.87 -5.91
N VAL A 6 -9.31 15.35 -4.69
CA VAL A 6 -9.14 16.16 -3.47
C VAL A 6 -7.69 16.34 -3.07
N PHE A 7 -6.81 15.45 -3.53
CA PHE A 7 -5.39 15.52 -3.27
C PHE A 7 -4.61 15.07 -4.49
N ARG A 8 -3.57 15.81 -4.89
CA ARG A 8 -2.72 15.44 -6.02
C ARG A 8 -1.25 15.69 -5.69
N LYS A 9 -0.44 14.66 -5.85
CA LYS A 9 1.02 14.71 -5.92
C LYS A 9 1.48 14.14 -7.26
N LYS A 10 2.76 14.35 -7.60
CA LYS A 10 3.34 14.00 -8.90
C LYS A 10 3.00 12.57 -9.37
N ASN A 11 2.99 11.60 -8.44
CA ASN A 11 2.85 10.17 -8.78
C ASN A 11 1.60 9.49 -8.22
N PHE A 12 0.74 10.24 -7.49
CA PHE A 12 -0.50 9.71 -6.93
C PHE A 12 -1.51 10.82 -6.68
N HIS A 13 -2.79 10.46 -6.66
CA HIS A 13 -3.88 11.35 -6.30
C HIS A 13 -4.98 10.60 -5.56
N ILE A 14 -5.84 11.35 -4.87
CA ILE A 14 -7.01 10.82 -4.18
C ILE A 14 -8.23 11.39 -4.87
N ASP A 15 -9.08 10.50 -5.37
CA ASP A 15 -10.37 10.83 -5.95
C ASP A 15 -11.48 10.56 -4.95
N VAL A 16 -12.49 11.41 -4.95
CA VAL A 16 -13.74 11.22 -4.21
C VAL A 16 -14.84 10.90 -5.20
N PHE A 17 -15.51 9.78 -4.97
CA PHE A 17 -16.71 9.35 -5.67
C PHE A 17 -17.91 9.63 -4.78
N SER A 18 -18.82 10.47 -5.25
CA SER A 18 -20.03 10.83 -4.53
C SER A 18 -21.24 10.22 -5.22
N GLY A 19 -22.07 9.50 -4.46
CA GLY A 19 -23.25 8.86 -5.03
C GLY A 19 -24.15 8.21 -4.01
N MET A 20 -25.36 7.86 -4.45
CA MET A 20 -26.34 7.14 -3.67
C MET A 20 -26.11 5.63 -3.76
N VAL A 21 -26.23 4.91 -2.65
CA VAL A 21 -26.10 3.45 -2.60
C VAL A 21 -27.30 2.82 -3.29
N LEU A 22 -27.04 2.05 -4.34
CA LEU A 22 -28.04 1.24 -5.03
C LEU A 22 -28.20 -0.12 -4.39
N ASP A 23 -27.08 -0.76 -4.06
CA ASP A 23 -27.05 -2.09 -3.48
C ASP A 23 -25.75 -2.28 -2.68
N TYR A 24 -25.78 -3.23 -1.74
CA TYR A 24 -24.59 -3.66 -1.03
C TYR A 24 -24.68 -5.14 -0.65
N ASN A 25 -23.53 -5.82 -0.72
CA ASN A 25 -23.39 -7.21 -0.32
C ASN A 25 -22.30 -7.34 0.74
N GLN A 26 -22.58 -8.14 1.78
CA GLN A 26 -21.63 -8.44 2.84
C GLN A 26 -21.45 -9.95 2.96
N ARG A 27 -20.18 -10.37 2.96
CA ARG A 27 -19.79 -11.76 3.17
C ARG A 27 -18.78 -11.81 4.30
N VAL A 28 -19.00 -12.71 5.26
CA VAL A 28 -18.03 -13.00 6.31
C VAL A 28 -17.27 -14.26 5.93
N GLU A 29 -15.96 -14.21 6.02
CA GLU A 29 -15.03 -15.33 5.87
C GLU A 29 -14.31 -15.54 7.20
N THR A 30 -14.12 -16.77 7.63
CA THR A 30 -13.36 -17.07 8.85
C THR A 30 -12.24 -18.03 8.52
N GLU A 31 -11.02 -17.56 8.69
CA GLU A 31 -9.81 -18.36 8.56
C GLU A 31 -9.50 -19.01 9.92
N ILE A 32 -9.35 -20.34 9.91
CA ILE A 32 -8.97 -21.11 11.09
C ILE A 32 -7.55 -21.60 10.85
N THR A 33 -6.63 -21.20 11.72
CA THR A 33 -5.23 -21.59 11.70
C THR A 33 -4.94 -22.48 12.91
N GLY A 34 -4.27 -23.61 12.72
CA GLY A 34 -3.93 -24.52 13.82
C GLY A 34 -3.79 -25.98 13.40
N GLY A 35 -3.07 -26.75 14.22
CA GLY A 35 -2.76 -28.16 14.01
C GLY A 35 -1.98 -28.75 15.19
N HIS A 36 -1.73 -30.07 15.16
CA HIS A 36 -1.32 -30.98 16.26
C HIS A 36 -0.41 -30.46 17.42
N TYR A 37 0.40 -29.41 17.23
CA TYR A 37 1.27 -28.83 18.29
C TYR A 37 1.27 -27.29 18.33
N ALA A 38 0.40 -26.61 17.57
CA ALA A 38 0.29 -25.15 17.55
C ALA A 38 -1.07 -24.71 18.11
N PRO A 39 -1.13 -23.58 18.84
CA PRO A 39 -2.40 -23.04 19.32
C PRO A 39 -3.35 -22.78 18.15
N ILE A 40 -4.62 -23.15 18.33
CA ILE A 40 -5.68 -22.86 17.35
C ILE A 40 -6.02 -21.38 17.46
N GLY A 41 -5.91 -20.66 16.35
CA GLY A 41 -6.35 -19.29 16.17
C GLY A 41 -7.44 -19.19 15.11
N SER A 42 -8.37 -18.27 15.29
CA SER A 42 -9.35 -17.91 14.26
C SER A 42 -9.30 -16.40 13.98
N GLN A 43 -9.44 -16.04 12.72
CA GLN A 43 -9.60 -14.66 12.28
C GLN A 43 -10.77 -14.57 11.33
N SER A 44 -11.69 -13.64 11.59
CA SER A 44 -12.84 -13.39 10.71
C SER A 44 -12.63 -12.09 9.94
N HIS A 45 -12.91 -12.14 8.64
CA HIS A 45 -12.83 -11.03 7.71
C HIS A 45 -14.20 -10.78 7.10
N THR A 46 -14.67 -9.53 7.13
CA THR A 46 -15.90 -9.12 6.46
C THR A 46 -15.55 -8.45 5.13
N HIS A 47 -15.96 -9.07 4.04
CA HIS A 47 -15.88 -8.52 2.70
C HIS A 47 -17.17 -7.76 2.39
N THR A 48 -17.05 -6.47 2.07
CA THR A 48 -18.19 -5.63 1.70
C THR A 48 -18.02 -5.09 0.29
N GLN A 49 -18.98 -5.38 -0.58
CA GLN A 49 -19.10 -4.81 -1.91
C GLN A 49 -20.27 -3.82 -1.91
N ILE A 50 -20.03 -2.59 -2.37
CA ILE A 50 -21.05 -1.56 -2.51
C ILE A 50 -21.16 -1.11 -3.96
N PHE A 51 -22.37 -0.76 -4.36
CA PHE A 51 -22.67 -0.13 -5.64
C PHE A 51 -23.26 1.25 -5.37
N ILE A 52 -22.63 2.29 -5.90
CA ILE A 52 -23.14 3.67 -5.79
C ILE A 52 -23.40 4.23 -7.18
N GLN A 53 -24.42 5.07 -7.29
CA GLN A 53 -24.76 5.80 -8.51
C GLN A 53 -24.56 7.30 -8.29
N ASP A 54 -23.86 7.95 -9.21
CA ASP A 54 -23.71 9.39 -9.20
C ASP A 54 -24.96 10.12 -9.71
N GLU A 55 -24.96 11.46 -9.60
CA GLU A 55 -26.04 12.33 -10.10
C GLU A 55 -26.24 12.22 -11.62
N GLN A 56 -25.25 11.72 -12.36
CA GLN A 56 -25.31 11.51 -13.80
C GLN A 56 -25.83 10.12 -14.18
N GLY A 57 -26.18 9.29 -13.19
CA GLY A 57 -26.69 7.94 -13.40
C GLY A 57 -25.59 6.89 -13.64
N GLN A 58 -24.32 7.25 -13.57
CA GLN A 58 -23.21 6.31 -13.72
C GLN A 58 -22.95 5.57 -12.41
N GLU A 59 -22.79 4.26 -12.54
CA GLU A 59 -22.61 3.34 -11.42
C GLU A 59 -21.12 3.02 -11.20
N TYR A 60 -20.74 2.94 -9.93
CA TYR A 60 -19.41 2.53 -9.48
C TYR A 60 -19.53 1.45 -8.42
N SER A 61 -18.65 0.45 -8.49
CA SER A 61 -18.55 -0.60 -7.49
C SER A 61 -17.25 -0.48 -6.69
N PHE A 62 -17.34 -0.71 -5.38
CA PHE A 62 -16.20 -0.68 -4.49
C PHE A 62 -16.20 -1.90 -3.57
N ASN A 63 -15.03 -2.53 -3.47
CA ASN A 63 -14.79 -3.66 -2.59
C ASN A 63 -13.91 -3.22 -1.42
N THR A 64 -14.29 -3.60 -0.21
CA THR A 64 -13.59 -3.25 1.02
C THR A 64 -13.55 -4.44 1.98
N HIS A 65 -12.59 -4.41 2.90
CA HIS A 65 -12.41 -5.43 3.93
C HIS A 65 -12.56 -4.78 5.31
N ASN A 66 -13.29 -5.45 6.21
CA ASN A 66 -13.50 -5.07 7.60
C ASN A 66 -14.03 -3.64 7.74
N TRP A 67 -15.05 -3.32 6.95
CA TRP A 67 -15.67 -2.01 6.97
C TRP A 67 -16.64 -1.90 8.14
N ASP A 68 -16.34 -0.98 9.05
CA ASP A 68 -17.21 -0.64 10.18
C ASP A 68 -17.87 0.73 9.95
N LEU A 69 -18.82 0.77 9.01
CA LEU A 69 -19.65 1.94 8.73
C LEU A 69 -21.07 1.47 8.40
N PRO A 70 -22.11 1.98 9.08
CA PRO A 70 -23.48 1.63 8.73
C PRO A 70 -23.88 2.27 7.40
N ILE A 71 -24.37 1.43 6.49
CA ILE A 71 -24.77 1.79 5.13
C ILE A 71 -26.13 1.14 4.85
N ARG A 72 -26.97 1.84 4.08
CA ARG A 72 -28.24 1.32 3.59
C ARG A 72 -28.45 1.82 2.17
N VAL A 73 -29.18 1.06 1.37
CA VAL A 73 -29.70 1.51 0.08
C VAL A 73 -30.42 2.86 0.26
N GLY A 74 -30.13 3.80 -0.63
CA GLY A 74 -30.61 5.19 -0.56
C GLY A 74 -29.74 6.14 0.28
N HIS A 75 -28.72 5.66 1.00
CA HIS A 75 -27.75 6.56 1.62
C HIS A 75 -26.80 7.17 0.58
N GLU A 76 -26.42 8.42 0.77
CA GLU A 76 -25.36 9.09 0.02
C GLU A 76 -24.00 8.84 0.68
N LEU A 77 -23.05 8.40 -0.13
CA LEU A 77 -21.68 8.11 0.29
C LEU A 77 -20.67 8.95 -0.48
N ASN A 78 -19.61 9.36 0.21
CA ASN A 78 -18.36 9.81 -0.38
C ASN A 78 -17.30 8.73 -0.20
N VAL A 79 -16.90 8.08 -1.29
CA VAL A 79 -15.86 7.05 -1.29
C VAL A 79 -14.54 7.66 -1.77
N TYR A 80 -13.51 7.61 -0.92
CA TYR A 80 -12.18 8.15 -1.18
C TYR A 80 -11.27 7.02 -1.67
N VAL A 81 -10.72 7.19 -2.87
CA VAL A 81 -9.91 6.18 -3.54
C VAL A 81 -8.52 6.74 -3.80
N PHE A 82 -7.50 6.03 -3.31
CA PHE A 82 -6.11 6.30 -3.67
C PHE A 82 -5.82 5.72 -5.04
N LYS A 83 -5.32 6.57 -5.94
CA LYS A 83 -4.88 6.19 -7.28
C LYS A 83 -3.40 6.49 -7.48
N LYS A 84 -2.65 5.44 -7.85
CA LYS A 84 -1.25 5.55 -8.30
C LYS A 84 -1.23 5.51 -9.82
N SER A 85 -0.34 6.27 -10.44
CA SER A 85 -0.11 6.14 -11.89
C SER A 85 0.34 4.71 -12.22
N GLY A 86 -0.43 4.01 -13.06
CA GLY A 86 -0.15 2.64 -13.51
C GLY A 86 -0.30 1.55 -12.43
N GLY A 87 -1.10 1.77 -11.38
CA GLY A 87 -1.34 0.78 -10.33
C GLY A 87 -2.81 0.69 -9.89
N ASP A 88 -3.07 -0.23 -8.95
CA ASP A 88 -4.42 -0.52 -8.48
C ASP A 88 -5.04 0.61 -7.65
N ASN A 89 -6.35 0.76 -7.81
CA ASN A 89 -7.18 1.68 -7.03
C ASN A 89 -7.47 1.07 -5.67
N ASN A 90 -7.18 1.80 -4.59
CA ASN A 90 -7.41 1.33 -3.22
C ASN A 90 -8.40 2.25 -2.51
N VAL A 91 -9.48 1.69 -1.96
CA VAL A 91 -10.41 2.45 -1.12
C VAL A 91 -9.75 2.75 0.22
N ILE A 92 -9.54 4.04 0.51
CA ILE A 92 -8.80 4.49 1.71
C ILE A 92 -9.70 5.07 2.78
N ALA A 93 -10.86 5.63 2.41
CA ALA A 93 -11.85 6.11 3.37
C ALA A 93 -13.23 6.16 2.74
N VAL A 94 -14.26 6.17 3.57
CA VAL A 94 -15.63 6.43 3.16
C VAL A 94 -16.35 7.27 4.21
N LYS A 95 -17.22 8.17 3.75
CA LYS A 95 -18.13 8.95 4.59
C LYS A 95 -19.57 8.67 4.18
N ASN A 96 -20.40 8.30 5.15
CA ASN A 96 -21.84 8.30 4.99
C ASN A 96 -22.37 9.69 5.33
N ILE A 97 -22.92 10.37 4.33
CA ILE A 97 -23.39 11.74 4.45
C ILE A 97 -24.64 11.81 5.33
N ASN A 98 -25.58 10.88 5.15
CA ASN A 98 -26.85 10.85 5.89
C ASN A 98 -26.66 10.66 7.40
N LEU A 99 -25.70 9.82 7.79
CA LEU A 99 -25.42 9.53 9.21
C LEU A 99 -24.29 10.40 9.78
N ASN A 100 -23.64 11.22 8.95
CA ASN A 100 -22.45 11.97 9.29
C ASN A 100 -21.37 11.11 9.99
N GLN A 101 -21.18 9.89 9.49
CA GLN A 101 -20.19 8.95 9.99
C GLN A 101 -19.14 8.67 8.93
N ASN A 102 -17.91 8.42 9.37
CA ASN A 102 -16.80 8.15 8.47
C ASN A 102 -15.97 6.97 8.96
N PHE A 103 -15.27 6.34 8.02
CA PHE A 103 -14.37 5.24 8.29
C PHE A 103 -13.14 5.35 7.40
N ILE A 104 -11.95 5.29 7.99
CA ILE A 104 -10.68 5.25 7.28
C ILE A 104 -10.18 3.81 7.31
N THR A 105 -10.01 3.21 6.12
CA THR A 105 -9.55 1.84 6.01
C THR A 105 -8.05 1.81 6.30
N SER A 106 -7.66 1.23 7.44
CA SER A 106 -6.23 1.11 7.76
C SER A 106 -5.53 0.18 6.78
N TYR A 107 -6.20 -0.90 6.37
CA TYR A 107 -5.69 -1.85 5.39
C TYR A 107 -5.52 -1.23 4.00
N GLY A 108 -6.54 -0.56 3.46
CA GLY A 108 -6.46 0.05 2.12
C GLY A 108 -5.45 1.18 2.06
N LEU A 109 -5.36 2.00 3.12
CA LEU A 109 -4.37 3.06 3.22
C LEU A 109 -2.94 2.50 3.32
N ASP A 110 -2.72 1.51 4.19
CA ASP A 110 -1.40 0.88 4.36
C ASP A 110 -0.96 0.16 3.07
N ASN A 111 -1.84 -0.62 2.46
CA ASN A 111 -1.56 -1.34 1.22
C ASN A 111 -1.22 -0.37 0.07
N ALA A 112 -2.02 0.69 -0.12
CA ALA A 112 -1.80 1.69 -1.15
C ALA A 112 -0.41 2.34 -1.05
N ILE A 113 -0.01 2.73 0.16
CA ILE A 113 1.25 3.42 0.41
C ILE A 113 2.42 2.44 0.35
N LYS A 114 2.28 1.23 0.89
CA LYS A 114 3.32 0.19 0.79
C LYS A 114 3.57 -0.19 -0.66
N LEU A 115 2.55 -0.36 -1.49
CA LEU A 115 2.69 -0.60 -2.94
C LEU A 115 3.37 0.56 -3.67
N PHE A 116 3.22 1.79 -3.17
CA PHE A 116 3.94 2.93 -3.70
C PHE A 116 5.45 2.81 -3.44
N TYR A 117 5.85 2.44 -2.23
CA TYR A 117 7.27 2.39 -1.82
C TYR A 117 7.93 1.02 -1.99
N ARG A 118 7.19 -0.06 -2.28
CA ARG A 118 7.70 -1.43 -2.46
C ARG A 118 8.91 -1.55 -3.39
N PRO A 119 9.00 -0.80 -4.52
CA PRO A 119 10.20 -0.87 -5.37
C PRO A 119 11.49 -0.53 -4.63
N PHE A 120 11.48 0.44 -3.71
CA PHE A 120 12.67 0.79 -2.92
C PHE A 120 13.13 -0.34 -2.01
N LEU A 121 12.18 -1.08 -1.41
CA LEU A 121 12.49 -2.27 -0.62
C LEU A 121 13.11 -3.36 -1.52
N THR A 122 12.49 -3.64 -2.67
CA THR A 122 12.99 -4.65 -3.62
C THR A 122 14.38 -4.31 -4.13
N TYR A 123 14.61 -3.07 -4.57
CA TYR A 123 15.92 -2.62 -5.04
C TYR A 123 16.95 -2.59 -3.92
N GLY A 124 16.55 -2.20 -2.70
CA GLY A 124 17.43 -2.24 -1.52
C GLY A 124 17.91 -3.65 -1.20
N LEU A 125 17.00 -4.64 -1.20
CA LEU A 125 17.34 -6.05 -0.98
C LEU A 125 18.18 -6.62 -2.13
N MET A 126 17.86 -6.30 -3.38
CA MET A 126 18.63 -6.74 -4.54
C MET A 126 20.05 -6.20 -4.51
N ALA A 127 20.23 -4.93 -4.14
CA ALA A 127 21.55 -4.33 -3.95
C ALA A 127 22.33 -5.02 -2.83
N MET A 128 21.71 -5.22 -1.66
CA MET A 128 22.37 -5.82 -0.50
C MET A 128 22.81 -7.27 -0.71
N PHE A 129 21.94 -8.10 -1.30
CA PHE A 129 22.17 -9.54 -1.38
C PHE A 129 22.56 -9.97 -2.80
N GLY A 130 21.80 -9.54 -3.81
CA GLY A 130 22.01 -9.98 -5.19
C GLY A 130 23.30 -9.42 -5.79
N VAL A 131 23.44 -8.10 -5.79
CA VAL A 131 24.60 -7.43 -6.41
C VAL A 131 25.87 -7.71 -5.62
N SER A 132 25.81 -7.67 -4.29
CA SER A 132 26.97 -7.97 -3.45
C SER A 132 27.44 -9.41 -3.58
N PHE A 133 26.53 -10.39 -3.67
CA PHE A 133 26.90 -11.78 -3.91
C PHE A 133 27.51 -11.99 -5.30
N ALA A 134 26.91 -11.39 -6.34
CA ALA A 134 27.44 -11.46 -7.70
C ALA A 134 28.85 -10.84 -7.79
N ALA A 135 29.05 -9.67 -7.16
CA ALA A 135 30.35 -9.02 -7.10
C ALA A 135 31.38 -9.88 -6.35
N PHE A 136 31.01 -10.44 -5.19
CA PHE A 136 31.87 -11.38 -4.47
C PHE A 136 32.28 -12.57 -5.33
N PHE A 137 31.32 -13.20 -6.04
CA PHE A 137 31.60 -14.32 -6.92
C PHE A 137 32.57 -13.96 -8.04
N ILE A 138 32.37 -12.81 -8.71
CA ILE A 138 33.27 -12.34 -9.77
C ILE A 138 34.70 -12.10 -9.23
N ILE A 139 34.83 -11.45 -8.07
CA ILE A 139 36.13 -11.16 -7.45
C ILE A 139 36.86 -12.46 -7.10
N PHE A 140 36.19 -13.36 -6.38
CA PHE A 140 36.83 -14.50 -5.75
C PHE A 140 37.02 -15.70 -6.68
N VAL A 141 36.13 -15.86 -7.67
CA VAL A 141 36.15 -17.02 -8.58
C VAL A 141 36.81 -16.69 -9.92
N ILE A 142 36.57 -15.50 -10.47
CA ILE A 142 37.02 -15.17 -11.83
C ILE A 142 38.33 -14.40 -11.82
N ILE A 143 38.38 -13.29 -11.07
CA ILE A 143 39.52 -12.36 -11.13
C ILE A 143 40.70 -12.91 -10.32
N GLN A 144 40.44 -13.55 -9.18
CA GLN A 144 41.45 -14.02 -8.22
C GLN A 144 42.57 -12.99 -7.97
N PRO A 145 42.22 -11.74 -7.62
CA PRO A 145 43.23 -10.70 -7.45
C PRO A 145 44.13 -11.01 -6.26
N GLU A 146 45.41 -10.65 -6.36
CA GLU A 146 46.30 -10.65 -5.20
C GLU A 146 45.69 -9.80 -4.07
N PRO A 147 45.82 -10.24 -2.80
CA PRO A 147 45.10 -9.68 -1.65
C PRO A 147 45.32 -8.17 -1.41
N ASP A 148 46.38 -7.58 -1.99
CA ASP A 148 46.74 -6.17 -1.82
C ASP A 148 46.69 -5.36 -3.14
N SER A 149 46.11 -5.92 -4.20
CA SER A 149 45.99 -5.22 -5.47
C SER A 149 45.02 -4.03 -5.38
N LEU A 150 45.33 -2.97 -6.13
CA LEU A 150 44.45 -1.80 -6.27
C LEU A 150 43.04 -2.20 -6.76
N LEU A 151 42.96 -3.22 -7.62
CA LEU A 151 41.71 -3.77 -8.12
C LEU A 151 40.86 -4.42 -7.00
N ALA A 152 41.48 -5.21 -6.12
CA ALA A 152 40.78 -5.81 -4.98
C ALA A 152 40.22 -4.73 -4.04
N THR A 153 41.02 -3.71 -3.73
CA THR A 153 40.59 -2.59 -2.88
C THR A 153 39.40 -1.84 -3.49
N LEU A 154 39.47 -1.47 -4.78
CA LEU A 154 38.37 -0.78 -5.46
C LEU A 154 37.08 -1.61 -5.47
N LEU A 155 37.18 -2.92 -5.67
CA LEU A 155 36.04 -3.82 -5.69
C LEU A 155 35.40 -3.97 -4.30
N THR A 156 36.19 -4.05 -3.22
CA THR A 156 35.67 -4.05 -1.85
C THR A 156 34.96 -2.72 -1.50
N TRP A 157 35.49 -1.59 -1.96
CA TRP A 157 34.83 -0.29 -1.75
C TRP A 157 33.50 -0.21 -2.49
N LEU A 158 33.45 -0.71 -3.72
CA LEU A 158 32.23 -0.75 -4.52
C LEU A 158 31.16 -1.65 -3.88
N THR A 159 31.52 -2.84 -3.41
CA THR A 159 30.56 -3.74 -2.73
C THR A 159 30.04 -3.12 -1.44
N ASN A 160 30.90 -2.49 -0.64
CA ASN A 160 30.49 -1.76 0.55
C ASN A 160 29.52 -0.61 0.22
N LEU A 161 29.82 0.19 -0.80
CA LEU A 161 28.93 1.27 -1.26
C LEU A 161 27.55 0.74 -1.64
N ILE A 162 27.50 -0.37 -2.37
CA ILE A 162 26.24 -1.01 -2.80
C ILE A 162 25.47 -1.56 -1.60
N CYS A 163 26.15 -2.21 -0.65
CA CYS A 163 25.55 -2.67 0.61
C CYS A 163 24.97 -1.52 1.43
N TYR A 164 25.73 -0.44 1.63
CA TYR A 164 25.26 0.73 2.37
C TYR A 164 24.12 1.45 1.65
N GLY A 165 24.17 1.55 0.32
CA GLY A 165 23.07 2.06 -0.50
C GLY A 165 21.81 1.20 -0.40
N GLY A 166 21.96 -0.12 -0.36
CA GLY A 166 20.88 -1.07 -0.12
C GLY A 166 20.24 -0.89 1.26
N LEU A 167 21.05 -0.83 2.33
CA LEU A 167 20.59 -0.53 3.68
C LEU A 167 19.85 0.82 3.77
N ALA A 168 20.44 1.86 3.18
CA ALA A 168 19.83 3.19 3.13
C ALA A 168 18.47 3.18 2.42
N SER A 169 18.33 2.38 1.35
CA SER A 169 17.06 2.23 0.62
C SER A 169 15.97 1.54 1.46
N ILE A 170 16.35 0.56 2.28
CA ILE A 170 15.44 -0.13 3.21
C ILE A 170 15.01 0.82 4.34
N ILE A 171 15.95 1.57 4.92
CA ILE A 171 15.66 2.57 5.95
C ILE A 171 14.74 3.66 5.37
N TYR A 172 15.07 4.15 4.17
CA TYR A 172 14.26 5.13 3.45
C TYR A 172 12.84 4.61 3.21
N TYR A 173 12.68 3.35 2.75
CA TYR A 173 11.38 2.72 2.63
C TYR A 173 10.58 2.87 3.92
N HIS A 174 11.12 2.41 5.06
CA HIS A 174 10.43 2.42 6.35
C HIS A 174 10.02 3.81 6.84
N ILE A 175 10.89 4.80 6.67
CA ILE A 175 10.62 6.18 7.09
C ILE A 175 9.60 6.83 6.16
N ALA A 176 9.80 6.70 4.84
CA ALA A 176 8.99 7.39 3.85
C ALA A 176 7.55 6.88 3.82
N TRP A 177 7.32 5.56 3.88
CA TRP A 177 5.95 5.02 3.86
C TRP A 177 5.19 5.41 5.13
N ARG A 178 5.82 5.37 6.31
CA ARG A 178 5.19 5.79 7.57
C ARG A 178 4.86 7.27 7.58
N SER A 179 5.79 8.11 7.14
CA SER A 179 5.57 9.56 7.04
C SER A 179 4.39 9.88 6.13
N MET A 180 4.33 9.24 4.95
CA MET A 180 3.23 9.42 4.00
C MET A 180 1.89 8.90 4.55
N TYR A 181 1.89 7.78 5.29
CA TYR A 181 0.71 7.26 5.96
C TYR A 181 0.11 8.28 6.92
N HIS A 182 0.93 8.86 7.79
CA HIS A 182 0.46 9.88 8.73
C HIS A 182 -0.01 11.15 8.03
N ALA A 183 0.69 11.61 6.99
CA ALA A 183 0.29 12.77 6.22
C ALA A 183 -1.10 12.57 5.57
N ILE A 184 -1.30 11.48 4.83
CA ILE A 184 -2.58 11.21 4.17
C ILE A 184 -3.70 10.98 5.19
N LYS A 185 -3.41 10.27 6.28
CA LYS A 185 -4.41 10.04 7.34
C LYS A 185 -4.88 11.36 7.97
N ASN A 186 -3.97 12.32 8.16
CA ASN A 186 -4.32 13.63 8.70
C ASN A 186 -5.14 14.46 7.70
N GLU A 187 -4.77 14.46 6.42
CA GLU A 187 -5.55 15.11 5.35
C GLU A 187 -6.96 14.51 5.25
N LEU A 188 -7.09 13.19 5.27
CA LEU A 188 -8.40 12.52 5.27
C LEU A 188 -9.25 12.92 6.48
N ARG A 189 -8.66 13.03 7.67
CA ARG A 189 -9.37 13.49 8.88
C ARG A 189 -9.89 14.93 8.78
N GLN A 190 -9.29 15.77 7.94
CA GLN A 190 -9.77 17.13 7.71
C GLN A 190 -10.90 17.17 6.66
N LEU A 191 -10.93 16.19 5.75
CA LEU A 191 -11.91 16.08 4.68
C LEU A 191 -13.19 15.33 5.07
N LEU A 192 -13.12 14.46 6.08
CA LEU A 192 -14.20 13.61 6.57
C LEU A 192 -14.93 14.25 7.74
#